data_AF-A0AA46C6J5-F1
#
_entry.id   AF-A0AA46C6J5-F1
#
_cell.length_a   1.000
_cell.length_b   1.000
_cell.length_c   1.000
_cell.angle_alpha   90.00
_cell.angle_beta   90.00
_cell.angle_gamma   90.00
#
_symmetry.space_group_name_H-M   'P 1'
#
loop_
_entity.id
_entity.type
_entity.pdbx_description
1 polymer ?
#
loop_
_entity_poly.entity_id
_entity_poly.type
_entity_poly.pdbx_seq_one_letter_code
_entity_poly.pdbx_strand_id
1 'polypeptide(L)'
;MKTHMRSLWTSLILLIALLTSTSAAATGDVLSFETDTAGYSFLVYSGGDPDGIGGLVMTWPDIASRGLPSESTQWYFKPTANHMRIVFTNPGRTDLPPSFTLEIKGKRGTLKFDKRTIKGKAYWYTGSLAEY
;
A
#
# COMPACT_ATOMS: atom_id res chain seq x y z
N MET A 1 24.47 -1.04 -53.14
CA MET A 1 24.39 -2.03 -52.04
C MET A 1 24.71 -1.39 -50.67
N LYS A 2 24.00 -0.32 -50.27
CA LYS A 2 24.23 0.39 -48.98
C LYS A 2 22.95 0.63 -48.17
N THR A 3 21.79 0.29 -48.74
CA THR A 3 20.46 0.62 -48.20
C THR A 3 19.92 -0.44 -47.22
N HIS A 4 20.36 -1.70 -47.32
CA HIS A 4 19.86 -2.80 -46.47
C HIS A 4 20.47 -2.83 -45.07
N MET A 5 21.67 -2.26 -44.88
CA MET A 5 22.37 -2.30 -43.60
C MET A 5 21.70 -1.42 -42.54
N ARG A 6 21.07 -0.31 -42.95
CA ARG A 6 20.33 0.59 -42.04
C ARG A 6 19.04 -0.02 -41.52
N SER A 7 18.34 -0.81 -42.35
CA SER A 7 17.07 -1.46 -42.00
C SER A 7 17.26 -2.59 -40.97
N LEU A 8 18.36 -3.34 -41.07
CA LEU A 8 18.67 -4.42 -40.12
C LEU A 8 18.99 -3.87 -38.73
N TRP A 9 19.71 -2.74 -38.68
CA TRP A 9 20.04 -2.06 -37.42
C TRP A 9 18.82 -1.51 -36.71
N THR A 10 17.87 -0.91 -37.44
CA THR A 10 16.63 -0.41 -36.83
C THR A 10 15.76 -1.54 -36.29
N SER A 11 15.67 -2.68 -36.99
CA SER A 11 14.91 -3.83 -36.51
C SER A 11 15.56 -4.51 -35.31
N LEU A 12 16.89 -4.55 -35.26
CA LEU A 12 17.62 -5.10 -34.11
C LEU A 12 17.45 -4.24 -32.85
N ILE A 13 17.50 -2.91 -32.99
CA ILE A 13 17.26 -1.98 -31.86
C ILE A 13 15.81 -2.10 -31.36
N LEU A 14 14.84 -2.25 -32.26
CA LEU A 14 13.43 -2.43 -31.89
C LEU A 14 13.20 -3.76 -31.15
N LEU A 15 13.85 -4.84 -31.59
CA LEU A 15 13.77 -6.15 -30.95
C LEU A 15 14.39 -6.15 -29.55
N ILE A 16 15.51 -5.45 -29.37
CA ILE A 16 16.15 -5.29 -28.05
C ILE A 16 15.24 -4.48 -27.13
N ALA A 17 14.63 -3.39 -27.61
CA ALA A 17 13.69 -2.59 -26.81
C ALA A 17 12.44 -3.37 -26.36
N LEU A 18 11.94 -4.29 -27.19
CA LEU A 18 10.84 -5.20 -26.85
C LEU A 18 11.24 -6.32 -25.86
N LEU A 19 12.52 -6.70 -25.82
CA LEU A 19 13.02 -7.70 -24.87
C LEU A 19 13.44 -7.06 -23.52
N THR A 20 13.70 -5.75 -23.51
CA THR A 20 14.00 -4.99 -22.29
C THR A 20 12.79 -4.26 -21.74
N SER A 21 11.56 -4.55 -22.20
CA SER A 21 10.36 -4.14 -21.49
C SER A 21 10.31 -4.95 -20.19
N THR A 22 11.09 -4.50 -19.21
CA THR A 22 11.01 -4.96 -17.83
C THR A 22 9.54 -4.82 -17.46
N SER A 23 8.91 -5.95 -17.17
CA SER A 23 7.64 -5.96 -16.47
C SER A 23 7.77 -4.94 -15.36
N ALA A 24 6.93 -3.90 -15.37
CA ALA A 24 6.69 -3.11 -14.18
C ALA A 24 6.07 -4.08 -13.17
N ALA A 25 6.93 -4.86 -12.51
CA ALA A 25 6.57 -5.60 -11.34
C ALA A 25 6.02 -4.54 -10.40
N ALA A 26 4.74 -4.63 -10.07
CA ALA A 26 4.17 -3.83 -9.02
C ALA A 26 5.00 -4.13 -7.78
N THR A 27 5.98 -3.27 -7.50
CA THR A 27 6.71 -3.27 -6.24
C THR A 27 5.68 -2.90 -5.19
N GLY A 28 5.10 -3.95 -4.62
CA GLY A 28 4.30 -3.91 -3.41
C GLY A 28 5.14 -3.22 -2.33
N ASP A 29 4.78 -2.04 -1.87
CA ASP A 29 5.21 -1.60 -0.57
C ASP A 29 4.19 -2.22 0.39
N VAL A 30 4.61 -3.28 1.08
CA VAL A 30 3.81 -3.90 2.12
C VAL A 30 4.15 -3.21 3.44
N LEU A 31 3.15 -2.63 4.07
CA LEU A 31 3.26 -1.98 5.37
C LEU A 31 2.46 -2.79 6.39
N SER A 32 3.16 -3.34 7.37
CA SER A 32 2.51 -3.84 8.58
C SER A 32 2.63 -2.80 9.70
N PHE A 33 1.54 -2.52 10.39
CA PHE A 33 1.50 -1.74 11.61
C PHE A 33 0.87 -2.53 12.74
N GLU A 34 1.58 -2.58 13.86
CA GLU A 34 1.16 -3.27 15.07
C GLU A 34 1.15 -2.28 16.23
N THR A 35 0.04 -2.20 16.96
CA THR A 35 -0.02 -1.37 18.15
C THR A 35 0.82 -1.96 19.29
N ASP A 36 1.40 -1.09 20.11
CA ASP A 36 2.16 -1.49 21.31
C ASP A 36 1.26 -2.21 22.34
N THR A 37 -0.06 -2.03 22.23
CA THR A 37 -1.08 -2.81 22.94
C THR A 37 -1.62 -3.90 22.00
N ALA A 38 -1.79 -5.13 22.48
CA ALA A 38 -2.36 -6.20 21.65
C ALA A 38 -3.78 -5.84 21.17
N GLY A 39 -4.13 -6.28 19.96
CA GLY A 39 -5.52 -6.27 19.44
C GLY A 39 -5.78 -5.40 18.22
N TYR A 40 -4.88 -4.48 17.83
CA TYR A 40 -5.04 -3.67 16.62
C TYR A 40 -3.85 -3.88 15.68
N SER A 41 -4.13 -4.25 14.43
CA SER A 41 -3.09 -4.33 13.40
C SER A 41 -3.64 -3.98 12.03
N PHE A 42 -2.74 -3.50 11.17
CA PHE A 42 -3.05 -3.04 9.83
C PHE A 42 -2.00 -3.60 8.88
N LEU A 43 -2.44 -4.29 7.85
CA LEU A 43 -1.61 -4.72 6.74
C LEU A 43 -2.06 -3.96 5.49
N VAL A 44 -1.21 -3.07 4.98
CA VAL A 44 -1.46 -2.29 3.78
C VAL A 44 -0.54 -2.82 2.69
N TYR A 45 -1.04 -2.92 1.47
CA TYR A 45 -0.25 -3.33 0.32
C TYR A 45 -0.50 -2.41 -0.85
N SER A 46 0.56 -2.05 -1.58
CA SER A 46 0.43 -1.30 -2.84
C SER A 46 -0.01 -2.21 -3.99
N GLY A 47 -0.79 -1.65 -4.92
CA GLY A 47 -1.22 -2.34 -6.14
C GLY A 47 -2.42 -1.67 -6.81
N GLY A 48 -2.50 -1.73 -8.15
CA GLY A 48 -3.74 -1.58 -8.92
C GLY A 48 -4.36 -0.18 -9.09
N ASP A 49 -4.33 0.69 -8.07
CA ASP A 49 -5.07 1.97 -8.08
C ASP A 49 -4.16 3.20 -8.34
N PRO A 50 -4.72 4.32 -8.86
CA PRO A 50 -3.97 5.54 -9.17
C PRO A 50 -3.20 6.12 -7.98
N ASP A 51 -3.71 5.86 -6.77
CA ASP A 51 -3.15 6.36 -5.50
C ASP A 51 -2.04 5.44 -4.95
N GLY A 52 -1.76 4.32 -5.63
CA GLY A 52 -0.67 3.41 -5.28
C GLY A 52 -0.95 2.49 -4.09
N ILE A 53 -2.20 2.34 -3.64
CA ILE A 53 -2.59 1.38 -2.60
C ILE A 53 -3.58 0.37 -3.19
N GLY A 54 -3.28 -0.92 -3.07
CA GLY A 54 -4.13 -2.01 -3.59
C GLY A 54 -5.09 -2.59 -2.56
N GLY A 55 -4.86 -2.31 -1.28
CA GLY A 55 -5.81 -2.65 -0.23
C GLY A 55 -5.24 -2.56 1.17
N LEU A 56 -6.13 -2.79 2.13
CA LEU A 56 -5.85 -2.87 3.56
C LEU A 56 -6.57 -4.08 4.12
N VAL A 57 -5.90 -4.81 4.99
CA VAL A 57 -6.53 -5.74 5.93
C VAL A 57 -6.33 -5.18 7.33
N MET A 58 -7.43 -4.98 8.05
CA MET A 58 -7.40 -4.49 9.41
C MET A 58 -7.83 -5.60 10.35
N THR A 59 -7.14 -5.72 11.48
CA THR A 59 -7.59 -6.48 12.65
C THR A 59 -7.96 -5.49 13.75
N TRP A 60 -9.16 -5.65 14.29
CA TRP A 60 -9.71 -4.81 15.34
C TRP A 60 -10.43 -5.70 16.34
N PRO A 61 -10.39 -5.41 17.66
CA PRO A 61 -11.06 -6.25 18.65
C PRO A 61 -12.55 -6.37 18.35
N ASP A 62 -13.09 -7.58 18.43
CA ASP A 62 -14.52 -7.87 18.23
C ASP A 62 -15.07 -7.58 16.81
N ILE A 63 -14.20 -7.32 15.84
CA ILE A 63 -14.56 -7.11 14.43
C ILE A 63 -13.77 -8.09 13.56
N ALA A 64 -14.47 -8.76 12.64
CA ALA A 64 -13.83 -9.70 11.71
C ALA A 64 -12.78 -8.99 10.84
N SER A 65 -11.62 -9.62 10.66
CA SER A 65 -10.56 -9.09 9.82
C SER A 65 -11.03 -8.90 8.38
N ARG A 66 -10.92 -7.68 7.87
CA ARG A 66 -11.43 -7.30 6.54
C ARG A 66 -10.78 -6.04 6.01
N GLY A 67 -11.04 -5.75 4.73
CA GLY A 67 -10.79 -4.44 4.16
C GLY A 67 -11.87 -3.42 4.50
N LEU A 68 -11.50 -2.15 4.38
CA LEU A 68 -12.40 -1.01 4.61
C LEU A 68 -13.07 -0.58 3.30
N PRO A 69 -14.33 -0.08 3.36
CA PRO A 69 -14.99 0.49 2.19
C PRO A 69 -14.20 1.69 1.65
N SER A 70 -13.95 1.72 0.34
CA SER A 70 -13.12 2.75 -0.29
C SER A 70 -13.77 4.13 -0.23
N GLU A 71 -15.11 4.21 -0.35
CA GLU A 71 -15.88 5.45 -0.24
C GLU A 71 -15.81 6.10 1.15
N SER A 72 -15.45 5.32 2.17
CA SER A 72 -15.35 5.76 3.56
C SER A 72 -13.89 5.94 4.02
N THR A 73 -12.92 5.70 3.13
CA THR A 73 -11.49 5.62 3.49
C THR A 73 -10.65 6.52 2.59
N GLN A 74 -9.96 7.48 3.21
CA GLN A 74 -9.03 8.37 2.53
C GLN A 74 -7.60 7.97 2.84
N TRP A 75 -6.77 8.01 1.80
CA TRP A 75 -5.38 7.58 1.85
C TRP A 75 -4.44 8.74 1.55
N TYR A 76 -3.33 8.76 2.26
CA TYR A 76 -2.17 9.55 1.90
C TYR A 76 -0.95 8.66 2.02
N PHE A 77 -0.24 8.47 0.92
CA PHE A 77 0.96 7.65 0.89
C PHE A 77 2.11 8.41 0.23
N LYS A 78 3.22 8.51 0.96
CA LYS A 78 4.46 9.10 0.48
C LYS A 78 5.61 8.12 0.78
N PRO A 79 5.87 7.16 -0.12
CA PRO A 79 6.89 6.12 0.09
C PRO A 79 8.28 6.71 0.32
N THR A 80 8.66 7.75 -0.43
CA THR A 80 9.96 8.43 -0.29
C THR A 80 10.22 9.02 1.10
N ALA A 81 9.18 9.25 1.89
CA ALA A 81 9.26 9.75 3.25
C ALA A 81 8.88 8.70 4.31
N ASN A 82 8.62 7.44 3.90
CA ASN A 82 8.03 6.40 4.76
C ASN A 82 6.84 6.96 5.56
N HIS A 83 5.94 7.65 4.88
CA HIS A 83 4.80 8.31 5.50
C HIS A 83 3.51 7.75 4.91
N MET A 84 2.65 7.24 5.77
CA MET A 84 1.29 6.86 5.41
C MET A 84 0.30 7.47 6.40
N ARG A 85 -0.84 7.92 5.89
CA ARG A 85 -1.99 8.28 6.71
C ARG A 85 -3.25 7.67 6.11
N ILE A 86 -4.05 7.06 6.98
CA ILE A 86 -5.37 6.51 6.67
C ILE A 86 -6.37 7.29 7.51
N VAL A 87 -7.40 7.83 6.88
CA VAL A 87 -8.54 8.43 7.57
C VAL A 87 -9.78 7.64 7.18
N PHE A 88 -10.36 6.94 8.15
CA PHE A 88 -11.59 6.19 7.96
C PHE A 88 -12.75 6.87 8.69
N THR A 89 -13.85 7.07 7.98
CA THR A 89 -15.11 7.59 8.55
C THR A 89 -16.13 6.48 8.55
N ASN A 90 -16.54 6.00 9.73
CA ASN A 90 -17.58 4.98 9.82
C ASN A 90 -18.93 5.58 9.38
N PRO A 91 -19.62 4.99 8.37
CA PRO A 91 -20.93 5.46 7.90
C PRO A 91 -22.12 5.12 8.84
N GLY A 92 -21.86 4.72 10.10
CA GLY A 92 -22.88 4.29 11.07
C GLY A 92 -23.10 2.78 11.14
N ARG A 93 -22.14 1.99 10.65
CA ARG A 93 -22.18 0.53 10.63
C ARG A 93 -21.52 -0.07 11.88
N THR A 94 -22.18 -1.00 12.53
CA THR A 94 -21.68 -1.69 13.73
C THR A 94 -20.70 -2.82 13.40
N ASP A 95 -20.67 -3.31 12.17
CA ASP A 95 -19.72 -4.33 11.69
C ASP A 95 -18.40 -3.72 11.16
N LEU A 96 -18.20 -2.43 11.38
CA LEU A 96 -17.01 -1.65 11.02
C LEU A 96 -16.45 -0.97 12.27
N PRO A 97 -15.13 -0.67 12.31
CA PRO A 97 -14.52 0.01 13.45
C PRO A 97 -15.10 1.42 13.63
N PRO A 98 -14.96 2.04 14.81
CA PRO A 98 -15.23 3.47 14.94
C PRO A 98 -14.36 4.27 13.96
N SER A 99 -14.80 5.50 13.63
CA SER A 99 -13.99 6.41 12.80
C SER A 99 -12.61 6.60 13.42
N PHE A 100 -11.57 6.47 12.60
CA PHE A 100 -10.21 6.49 13.09
C PHE A 100 -9.25 7.21 12.13
N THR A 101 -8.10 7.59 12.67
CA THR A 101 -6.95 8.02 11.87
C THR A 101 -5.73 7.19 12.25
N LEU A 102 -5.12 6.54 11.27
CA LEU A 102 -3.80 5.93 11.39
C LEU A 102 -2.78 6.88 10.74
N GLU A 103 -1.75 7.28 11.46
CA GLU A 103 -0.65 8.09 10.92
C GLU A 103 0.68 7.43 11.26
N ILE A 104 1.45 7.09 10.23
CA ILE A 104 2.73 6.38 10.32
C ILE A 104 3.82 7.24 9.69
N LYS A 105 4.90 7.47 10.42
CA LYS A 105 6.09 8.21 9.95
C LYS A 105 7.34 7.42 10.31
N GLY A 106 8.08 6.95 9.29
CA GLY A 106 9.18 6.03 9.49
C GLY A 106 8.71 4.75 10.19
N LYS A 107 9.43 4.30 11.21
CA LYS A 107 9.16 3.00 11.89
C LYS A 107 8.10 3.06 13.00
N ARG A 108 7.38 4.18 13.13
CA ARG A 108 6.42 4.43 14.22
C ARG A 108 5.14 5.03 13.68
N GLY A 109 4.05 4.81 14.41
CA GLY A 109 2.78 5.43 14.08
C GLY A 109 1.86 5.56 15.29
N THR A 110 0.74 6.24 15.05
CA THR A 110 -0.34 6.43 16.01
C THR A 110 -1.67 6.10 15.36
N LEU A 111 -2.46 5.28 16.05
CA LEU A 111 -3.87 5.04 15.77
C LEU A 111 -4.71 5.89 16.72
N LYS A 112 -5.63 6.69 16.19
CA LYS A 112 -6.52 7.58 16.95
C LYS A 112 -7.97 7.25 16.65
N PHE A 113 -8.78 7.01 17.68
CA PHE A 113 -10.23 6.77 17.62
C PHE A 113 -10.84 7.02 19.00
N ASP A 114 -12.12 7.39 19.11
CA ASP A 114 -12.85 7.53 20.39
C ASP A 114 -12.06 8.19 21.54
N LYS A 115 -11.34 9.28 21.23
CA LYS A 115 -10.42 10.02 22.14
C LYS A 115 -9.20 9.23 22.62
N ARG A 116 -9.01 7.99 22.19
CA ARG A 116 -7.82 7.18 22.41
C ARG A 116 -6.74 7.52 21.39
N THR A 117 -5.49 7.42 21.81
CA THR A 117 -4.32 7.44 20.93
C THR A 117 -3.43 6.27 21.32
N ILE A 118 -3.29 5.32 20.40
CA ILE A 118 -2.48 4.12 20.58
C ILE A 118 -1.24 4.25 19.72
N LYS A 119 -0.07 4.06 20.31
CA LYS A 119 1.21 4.04 19.59
C LYS A 119 1.48 2.63 19.06
N GLY A 120 2.28 2.55 18.00
CA GLY A 120 2.68 1.27 17.44
C GLY A 120 3.96 1.35 16.63
N LYS A 121 4.34 0.21 16.09
CA LYS A 121 5.50 0.01 15.22
C LYS A 121 5.04 -0.23 13.80
N ALA A 122 5.81 0.28 12.86
CA ALA A 122 5.58 0.10 11.44
C ALA A 122 6.76 -0.61 10.81
N TYR A 123 6.46 -1.57 9.95
CA TYR A 123 7.41 -2.39 9.21
C TYR A 123 7.14 -2.19 7.72
N TRP A 124 8.13 -1.62 7.04
CA TRP A 124 8.08 -1.34 5.61
C TRP A 124 8.84 -2.43 4.87
N TYR A 125 8.16 -3.12 3.97
CA TYR A 125 8.73 -4.15 3.12
C TYR A 125 8.57 -3.74 1.67
N THR A 126 9.67 -3.81 0.93
CA THR A 126 9.68 -3.65 -0.53
C THR A 126 9.62 -5.05 -1.14
N GLY A 127 8.49 -5.44 -1.73
CA GLY A 127 8.30 -6.79 -2.28
C GLY A 127 6.84 -7.09 -2.66
N SER A 128 6.59 -8.16 -3.43
CA SER A 128 5.21 -8.47 -3.82
C SER A 128 4.40 -9.01 -2.64
N LEU A 129 3.06 -8.82 -2.63
CA LEU A 129 2.19 -9.39 -1.58
C LEU A 129 2.38 -10.92 -1.45
N ALA A 130 2.71 -11.62 -2.53
CA ALA A 130 2.91 -13.07 -2.53
C ALA A 130 4.13 -13.53 -1.71
N GLU A 131 5.01 -12.61 -1.32
CA GLU A 131 6.20 -12.87 -0.48
C GLU A 131 5.94 -12.63 1.01
N TYR A 132 4.73 -12.20 1.40
CA TYR A 132 4.29 -11.93 2.78
C TYR A 132 3.31 -13.01 3.29
#